data_AF-A0A7X7NGT1-F1
#
_entry.id   AF-A0A7X7NGT1-F1
#
_cell.length_a   1.000
_cell.length_b   1.000
_cell.length_c   1.000
_cell.angle_alpha   90.00
_cell.angle_beta   90.00
_cell.angle_gamma   90.00
#
_symmetry.space_group_name_H-M   'P 1'
#
loop_
_entity.id
_entity.type
_entity.pdbx_description
1 polymer ?
#
loop_
_entity_poly.entity_id
_entity_poly.type
_entity_poly.pdbx_seq_one_letter_code
_entity_poly.pdbx_strand_id
1 'polypeptide(L)'
;MKKALSLSLHIAPYWIGGIAIGSAVTQILSIEKIKKSRLLYGFPGILAGALLGVISPIGLYGALPITGALTAAGIPVATIVSFLISTPLINPNLFIFTAGVFGYSMAFARLFSALLLGITGGCIILILSRMNKEALLVPVTLLMPSGDGRGHGKAKNMVPLKGSIKGFLREFTHFLRFSTPYFLLAIVISVAIEMFIPPSVVEGLLGSGNPFSVVIAAVLSVPLYLCGGNTIPFIHELVNSGMNRGAALTFFIAGPATKISNITFLSSILGVRGISFFLAITLSAAVIMGYWYGFIIVR
;
A
#
# COMPACT_ATOMS: atom_id res chain seq x y z
N MET A 1 -0.04 28.08 9.50
CA MET A 1 0.63 28.31 8.20
C MET A 1 2.15 28.15 8.22
N LYS A 2 2.93 28.87 9.05
CA LYS A 2 4.41 28.77 9.04
C LYS A 2 4.93 27.35 9.31
N LYS A 3 4.34 26.62 10.27
CA LYS A 3 4.67 25.20 10.56
C LYS A 3 4.39 24.26 9.39
N ALA A 4 3.22 24.37 8.77
CA ALA A 4 2.86 23.55 7.60
C ALA A 4 3.77 23.81 6.39
N LEU A 5 4.17 25.08 6.18
CA LEU A 5 5.10 25.43 5.11
C LEU A 5 6.51 24.86 5.37
N SER A 6 7.03 24.97 6.61
CA SER A 6 8.30 24.34 6.98
C SER A 6 8.26 22.81 6.91
N LEU A 7 7.12 22.20 7.28
CA LEU A 7 6.91 20.76 7.18
C LEU A 7 6.93 20.30 5.72
N SER A 8 6.24 21.04 4.85
CA SER A 8 6.23 20.76 3.41
C SER A 8 7.63 20.86 2.78
N LEU A 9 8.44 21.84 3.18
CA LEU A 9 9.81 22.02 2.71
C LEU A 9 10.75 20.92 3.22
N HIS A 10 10.53 20.42 4.43
CA HIS A 10 11.33 19.34 5.00
C HIS A 10 10.98 17.97 4.39
N ILE A 11 9.70 17.76 4.07
CA ILE A 11 9.16 16.52 3.50
C ILE A 11 9.42 16.41 1.98
N ALA A 12 9.36 17.54 1.26
CA ALA A 12 9.54 17.61 -0.18
C ALA A 12 10.76 16.85 -0.73
N PRO A 13 11.98 16.97 -0.17
CA PRO A 13 13.15 16.25 -0.70
C PRO A 13 13.00 14.72 -0.62
N TYR A 14 12.38 14.19 0.44
CA TYR A 14 12.15 12.74 0.58
C TYR A 14 11.09 12.24 -0.39
N TRP A 15 10.02 13.02 -0.59
CA TRP A 15 8.97 12.72 -1.57
C TRP A 15 9.51 12.74 -3.01
N ILE A 16 10.30 13.77 -3.36
CA ILE A 16 10.97 13.87 -4.67
C ILE A 16 11.96 12.73 -4.89
N GLY A 17 12.81 12.45 -3.89
CA GLY A 17 13.81 11.37 -3.95
C GLY A 17 13.16 10.00 -4.11
N GLY A 18 12.05 9.75 -3.42
CA GLY A 18 11.29 8.52 -3.55
C GLY A 18 10.60 8.39 -4.92
N ILE A 19 10.06 9.46 -5.52
CA ILE A 19 9.55 9.43 -6.90
C ILE A 19 10.69 9.15 -7.90
N ALA A 20 11.87 9.74 -7.69
CA ALA A 20 13.04 9.49 -8.53
C ALA A 20 13.44 8.01 -8.48
N ILE A 21 13.61 7.44 -7.30
CA ILE A 21 13.98 6.03 -7.16
C ILE A 21 12.88 5.10 -7.68
N GLY A 22 11.60 5.40 -7.39
CA GLY A 22 10.48 4.65 -7.93
C GLY A 22 10.47 4.63 -9.47
N SER A 23 10.74 5.78 -10.10
CA SER A 23 10.84 5.91 -11.56
C SER A 23 12.09 5.25 -12.14
N ALA A 24 13.14 5.04 -11.34
CA ALA A 24 14.30 4.25 -11.76
C ALA A 24 14.01 2.75 -11.70
N VAL A 25 13.31 2.30 -10.65
CA VAL A 25 12.93 0.89 -10.48
C VAL A 25 11.96 0.42 -11.57
N THR A 26 11.06 1.28 -12.07
CA THR A 26 10.19 0.95 -13.22
C THR A 26 10.99 0.62 -14.48
N GLN A 27 12.19 1.17 -14.66
CA GLN A 27 13.05 0.86 -15.82
C GLN A 27 13.74 -0.50 -15.71
N ILE A 28 13.90 -1.02 -14.49
CA ILE A 28 14.62 -2.26 -14.21
C ILE A 28 13.68 -3.47 -14.25
N LEU A 29 12.39 -3.27 -13.97
CA LEU A 29 11.37 -4.33 -13.97
C LEU A 29 10.89 -4.67 -15.39
N SER A 30 11.54 -5.65 -16.04
CA SER A 30 11.03 -6.28 -17.27
C SER A 30 10.17 -7.51 -16.95
N ILE A 31 8.85 -7.36 -17.06
CA ILE A 31 7.83 -8.41 -16.83
C ILE A 31 8.02 -9.62 -17.78
N GLU A 32 8.71 -9.44 -18.92
CA GLU A 32 8.94 -10.48 -19.93
C GLU A 32 9.81 -11.66 -19.45
N LYS A 33 10.74 -11.47 -18.51
CA LYS A 33 11.63 -12.54 -18.04
C LYS A 33 10.99 -13.49 -17.02
N ILE A 34 9.80 -13.14 -16.50
CA ILE A 34 9.17 -13.84 -15.37
C ILE A 34 8.32 -15.04 -15.85
N LYS A 35 7.95 -15.11 -17.13
CA LYS A 35 7.03 -16.12 -17.70
C LYS A 35 7.52 -17.58 -17.68
N LYS A 36 8.80 -17.88 -17.39
CA LYS A 36 9.36 -19.25 -17.45
C LYS A 36 9.89 -19.80 -16.13
N SER A 37 9.76 -19.06 -15.03
CA SER A 37 10.35 -19.51 -13.76
C SER A 37 9.38 -20.37 -12.95
N ARG A 38 9.83 -21.58 -12.57
CA ARG A 38 9.14 -22.47 -11.63
C ARG A 38 8.98 -21.84 -10.23
N LEU A 39 9.67 -20.73 -9.97
CA LEU A 39 9.63 -19.96 -8.72
C LEU A 39 8.27 -19.27 -8.45
N LEU A 40 7.37 -19.18 -9.44
CA LEU A 40 6.07 -18.51 -9.26
C LEU A 40 4.92 -19.41 -8.79
N TYR A 41 5.20 -20.69 -8.53
CA TYR A 41 4.21 -21.68 -8.14
C TYR A 41 4.34 -22.07 -6.65
N GLY A 42 3.20 -22.31 -6.00
CA GLY A 42 3.15 -22.71 -4.59
C GLY A 42 3.70 -21.64 -3.63
N PHE A 43 4.32 -22.08 -2.54
CA PHE A 43 4.88 -21.18 -1.52
C PHE A 43 6.02 -20.28 -2.02
N PRO A 44 6.98 -20.76 -2.86
CA PRO A 44 7.96 -19.87 -3.49
C PRO A 44 7.31 -18.75 -4.32
N GLY A 45 6.19 -19.06 -4.98
CA GLY A 45 5.41 -18.08 -5.73
C GLY A 45 4.83 -16.99 -4.83
N ILE A 46 4.28 -17.36 -3.68
CA ILE A 46 3.76 -16.41 -2.69
C ILE A 46 4.87 -15.46 -2.21
N LEU A 47 6.05 -15.98 -1.89
CA LEU A 47 7.21 -15.17 -1.49
C LEU A 47 7.65 -14.22 -2.61
N ALA A 48 7.76 -14.73 -3.84
CA ALA A 48 8.11 -13.94 -5.01
C ALA A 48 7.07 -12.82 -5.24
N GLY A 49 5.78 -13.12 -5.12
CA GLY A 49 4.70 -12.14 -5.23
C GLY A 49 4.82 -11.03 -4.19
N ALA A 50 5.02 -11.39 -2.91
CA ALA A 50 5.17 -10.41 -1.82
C ALA A 50 6.35 -9.48 -2.07
N LEU A 51 7.51 -10.05 -2.42
CA LEU A 51 8.74 -9.30 -2.72
C LEU A 51 8.57 -8.39 -3.94
N LEU A 52 7.97 -8.91 -5.02
CA LEU A 52 7.66 -8.11 -6.21
C LEU A 52 6.75 -6.94 -5.87
N GLY A 53 5.78 -7.11 -4.98
CA GLY A 53 4.87 -6.03 -4.59
C GLY A 53 5.59 -4.93 -3.81
N VAL A 54 6.45 -5.30 -2.86
CA VAL A 54 7.25 -4.36 -2.07
C VAL A 54 8.30 -3.62 -2.90
N ILE A 55 8.90 -4.28 -3.89
CA ILE A 55 9.88 -3.66 -4.79
C ILE A 55 9.18 -2.82 -5.86
N SER A 56 7.94 -3.16 -6.19
CA SER A 56 7.17 -2.48 -7.21
C SER A 56 6.94 -1.01 -6.83
N PRO A 57 7.38 -0.05 -7.65
CA PRO A 57 7.11 1.38 -7.46
C PRO A 57 5.66 1.74 -7.81
N ILE A 58 4.87 0.75 -8.22
CA ILE A 58 3.55 0.90 -8.76
C ILE A 58 2.55 0.89 -7.60
N GLY A 59 1.75 1.95 -7.48
CA GLY A 59 0.64 1.95 -6.52
C GLY A 59 -0.46 0.96 -6.92
N LEU A 60 -1.47 0.78 -6.06
CA LEU A 60 -2.57 -0.16 -6.30
C LEU A 60 -3.22 -0.01 -7.69
N TYR A 61 -3.38 1.22 -8.19
CA TYR A 61 -3.99 1.49 -9.51
C TYR A 61 -3.20 0.90 -10.68
N GLY A 62 -1.88 0.88 -10.61
CA GLY A 62 -1.06 0.24 -11.65
C GLY A 62 -0.82 -1.25 -11.40
N ALA A 63 -1.02 -1.73 -10.17
CA ALA A 63 -0.95 -3.15 -9.85
C ALA A 63 -2.13 -3.94 -10.46
N LEU A 64 -3.30 -3.33 -10.62
CA LEU A 64 -4.49 -3.99 -11.19
C LEU A 64 -4.30 -4.47 -12.65
N PRO A 65 -3.82 -3.64 -13.60
CA PRO A 65 -3.51 -4.11 -14.96
C PRO A 65 -2.47 -5.24 -15.00
N ILE A 66 -1.45 -5.17 -14.14
CA ILE A 66 -0.41 -6.19 -14.04
C ILE A 66 -1.02 -7.50 -13.56
N THR A 67 -1.87 -7.47 -12.54
CA THR A 67 -2.59 -8.64 -12.07
C THR A 67 -3.38 -9.31 -13.19
N GLY A 68 -4.08 -8.54 -14.03
CA GLY A 68 -4.76 -9.08 -15.20
C GLY A 68 -3.81 -9.80 -16.16
N ALA A 69 -2.66 -9.19 -16.45
CA ALA A 69 -1.63 -9.79 -17.29
C ALA A 69 -0.99 -11.06 -16.68
N LEU A 70 -0.75 -11.08 -15.36
CA LEU A 70 -0.23 -12.25 -14.64
C LEU A 70 -1.25 -13.39 -14.64
N THR A 71 -2.54 -13.07 -14.49
CA THR A 71 -3.63 -14.05 -14.56
C THR A 71 -3.75 -14.64 -15.97
N ALA A 72 -3.71 -13.80 -17.02
CA ALA A 72 -3.72 -14.24 -18.40
C ALA A 72 -2.49 -15.09 -18.76
N ALA A 73 -1.38 -14.91 -18.05
CA ALA A 73 -0.17 -15.73 -18.17
C ALA A 73 -0.24 -17.05 -17.37
N GLY A 74 -1.35 -17.35 -16.69
CA GLY A 74 -1.56 -18.59 -15.94
C GLY A 74 -0.86 -18.66 -14.57
N ILE A 75 -0.44 -17.51 -14.02
CA ILE A 75 0.20 -17.48 -12.69
C ILE A 75 -0.83 -17.79 -11.60
N PRO A 76 -0.50 -18.60 -10.57
CA PRO A 76 -1.44 -18.95 -9.51
C PRO A 76 -2.00 -17.74 -8.78
N VAL A 77 -3.30 -17.75 -8.48
CA VAL A 77 -4.01 -16.66 -7.81
C VAL A 77 -3.40 -16.32 -6.45
N ALA A 78 -2.89 -17.31 -5.70
CA ALA A 78 -2.19 -17.09 -4.44
C ALA A 78 -0.97 -16.16 -4.57
N THR A 79 -0.18 -16.31 -5.64
CA THR A 79 0.98 -15.46 -5.94
C THR A 79 0.54 -14.03 -6.27
N ILE A 80 -0.53 -13.90 -7.05
CA ILE A 80 -1.10 -12.61 -7.47
C ILE A 80 -1.68 -11.85 -6.27
N VAL A 81 -2.41 -12.54 -5.40
CA VAL A 81 -2.99 -11.95 -4.19
C VAL A 81 -1.89 -11.50 -3.23
N SER A 82 -0.82 -12.30 -3.05
CA SER A 82 0.35 -11.90 -2.27
C SER A 82 0.98 -10.60 -2.77
N PHE A 83 1.16 -10.48 -4.10
CA PHE A 83 1.64 -9.26 -4.76
C PHE A 83 0.71 -8.06 -4.55
N LEU A 84 -0.60 -8.26 -4.71
CA LEU A 84 -1.60 -7.20 -4.57
C LEU A 84 -1.74 -6.66 -3.16
N ILE A 85 -1.55 -7.51 -2.15
CA ILE A 85 -1.61 -7.09 -0.75
C ILE A 85 -0.37 -6.30 -0.37
N SER A 86 0.83 -6.73 -0.79
CA SER A 86 2.08 -6.09 -0.36
C SER A 86 2.36 -4.76 -1.08
N THR A 87 1.96 -4.64 -2.35
CA THR A 87 2.25 -3.45 -3.19
C THR A 87 1.68 -2.11 -2.70
N PRO A 88 0.44 -2.00 -2.15
CA PRO A 88 -0.05 -0.72 -1.63
C PRO A 88 0.50 -0.37 -0.23
N LEU A 89 1.02 -1.35 0.52
CA LEU A 89 1.45 -1.16 1.90
C LEU A 89 2.78 -0.42 1.99
N ILE A 90 3.73 -0.80 1.14
CA ILE A 90 5.04 -0.17 1.04
C ILE A 90 5.62 -0.34 -0.37
N ASN A 91 6.40 0.64 -0.79
CA ASN A 91 7.23 0.59 -1.99
C ASN A 91 8.51 1.41 -1.73
N PRO A 92 9.50 1.44 -2.65
CA PRO A 92 10.75 2.16 -2.40
C PRO A 92 10.54 3.65 -2.07
N ASN A 93 9.57 4.30 -2.73
CA ASN A 93 9.21 5.69 -2.46
C ASN A 93 8.67 5.87 -1.02
N LEU A 94 7.69 5.06 -0.64
CA LEU A 94 7.08 5.09 0.70
C LEU A 94 8.05 4.69 1.79
N PHE A 95 8.99 3.78 1.50
CA PHE A 95 10.03 3.39 2.45
C PHE A 95 10.93 4.57 2.78
N ILE A 96 11.47 5.25 1.76
CA ILE A 96 12.34 6.42 1.94
C ILE A 96 11.59 7.55 2.62
N PHE A 97 10.34 7.78 2.20
CA PHE A 97 9.53 8.84 2.79
C PHE A 97 9.21 8.54 4.26
N THR A 98 8.85 7.30 4.60
CA THR A 98 8.64 6.90 6.00
C THR A 98 9.94 7.01 6.80
N ALA A 99 11.07 6.57 6.23
CA ALA A 99 12.36 6.64 6.90
C ALA A 99 12.77 8.09 7.18
N GLY A 100 12.50 9.01 6.26
CA GLY A 100 12.77 10.44 6.43
C GLY A 100 11.91 11.10 7.52
N VAL A 101 10.65 10.70 7.66
CA VAL A 101 9.69 11.34 8.57
C VAL A 101 9.64 10.67 9.96
N PHE A 102 9.61 9.33 10.00
CA PHE A 102 9.43 8.55 11.23
C PHE A 102 10.68 7.76 11.64
N GLY A 103 11.75 7.81 10.84
CA GLY A 103 12.96 7.04 11.05
C GLY A 103 12.92 5.62 10.47
N TYR A 104 14.10 4.99 10.37
CA TYR A 104 14.25 3.66 9.80
C TYR A 104 13.48 2.56 10.53
N SER A 105 13.33 2.69 11.86
CA SER A 105 12.56 1.73 12.66
C SER A 105 11.13 1.56 12.12
N MET A 106 10.46 2.68 11.80
CA MET A 106 9.10 2.65 11.25
C MET A 106 9.06 2.12 9.82
N ALA A 107 10.03 2.52 9.00
CA ALA A 107 10.13 2.06 7.61
C ALA A 107 10.30 0.53 7.52
N PHE A 108 11.19 -0.04 8.34
CA PHE A 108 11.39 -1.49 8.42
C PHE A 108 10.20 -2.22 9.05
N ALA A 109 9.53 -1.64 10.06
CA ALA A 109 8.32 -2.22 10.62
C ALA A 109 7.19 -2.30 9.57
N ARG A 110 7.00 -1.25 8.76
CA ARG A 110 6.07 -1.26 7.62
C ARG A 110 6.47 -2.29 6.57
N LEU A 111 7.77 -2.38 6.26
CA LEU A 111 8.31 -3.34 5.29
C LEU A 111 8.01 -4.79 5.71
N PHE A 112 8.35 -5.13 6.95
CA PHE A 112 8.14 -6.45 7.50
C PHE A 112 6.65 -6.79 7.57
N SER A 113 5.81 -5.86 8.03
CA SER A 113 4.35 -6.03 8.07
C SER A 113 3.78 -6.26 6.67
N ALA A 114 4.24 -5.53 5.66
CA ALA A 114 3.80 -5.69 4.28
C ALA A 114 4.13 -7.06 3.70
N LEU A 115 5.35 -7.55 3.94
CA LEU A 115 5.76 -8.90 3.54
C LEU A 115 4.94 -9.97 4.26
N LEU A 116 4.79 -9.85 5.57
CA LEU A 116 4.03 -10.80 6.39
C LEU A 116 2.57 -10.89 5.91
N LEU A 117 1.93 -9.75 5.64
CA LEU A 117 0.55 -9.69 5.14
C LEU A 117 0.41 -10.25 3.72
N GLY A 118 1.35 -9.94 2.82
CA GLY A 118 1.37 -10.53 1.48
C GLY A 118 1.47 -12.05 1.54
N ILE A 119 2.42 -12.56 2.34
CA ILE A 119 2.66 -14.00 2.50
C ILE A 119 1.46 -14.69 3.14
N THR A 120 0.93 -14.15 4.24
CA THR A 120 -0.23 -14.73 4.92
C THR A 120 -1.45 -14.75 3.99
N GLY A 121 -1.75 -13.65 3.31
CA GLY A 121 -2.82 -13.59 2.31
C GLY A 121 -2.66 -14.62 1.21
N GLY A 122 -1.47 -14.72 0.61
CA GLY A 122 -1.17 -15.73 -0.40
C GLY A 122 -1.32 -17.17 0.11
N CYS A 123 -0.85 -17.46 1.34
CA CYS A 123 -0.98 -18.77 1.96
C CYS A 123 -2.44 -19.14 2.23
N ILE A 124 -3.25 -18.20 2.72
CA ILE A 124 -4.69 -18.40 2.94
C ILE A 124 -5.36 -18.78 1.63
N ILE A 125 -5.09 -18.04 0.54
CA ILE A 125 -5.66 -18.37 -0.78
C ILE A 125 -5.18 -19.72 -1.28
N LEU A 126 -3.91 -20.07 -1.05
CA LEU A 126 -3.38 -21.38 -1.44
C LEU A 126 -4.06 -22.52 -0.68
N ILE A 127 -4.29 -22.37 0.62
CA ILE A 127 -4.99 -23.36 1.45
C ILE A 127 -6.45 -23.48 1.00
N LEU A 128 -7.17 -22.36 0.86
CA LEU A 128 -8.55 -22.34 0.39
C LEU A 128 -8.71 -22.98 -0.99
N SER A 129 -7.78 -22.70 -1.92
CA SER A 129 -7.76 -23.31 -3.26
C SER A 129 -7.52 -24.81 -3.23
N ARG A 130 -6.84 -25.34 -2.20
CA ARG A 130 -6.66 -26.80 -2.02
C ARG A 130 -7.88 -27.46 -1.40
N MET A 131 -8.62 -26.74 -0.55
CA MET A 131 -9.81 -27.25 0.14
C MET A 131 -11.07 -27.23 -0.74
N ASN A 132 -11.22 -26.24 -1.61
CA ASN A 132 -12.36 -26.09 -2.53
C ASN A 132 -11.87 -26.07 -3.99
N LYS A 133 -12.07 -27.17 -4.73
CA LYS A 133 -11.58 -27.33 -6.10
C LYS A 133 -12.25 -26.43 -7.15
N GLU A 134 -13.41 -25.80 -6.88
CA GLU A 134 -14.20 -25.16 -7.97
C GLU A 134 -14.76 -23.74 -7.72
N ALA A 135 -14.63 -23.13 -6.54
CA ALA A 135 -15.47 -21.95 -6.20
C ALA A 135 -14.76 -20.58 -6.11
N LEU A 136 -13.44 -20.47 -6.36
CA LEU A 136 -12.69 -19.22 -6.10
C LEU A 136 -12.01 -18.58 -7.33
N LEU A 137 -12.30 -19.08 -8.52
CA LEU A 137 -11.67 -18.65 -9.76
C LEU A 137 -12.71 -18.06 -10.71
N VAL A 138 -13.25 -16.88 -10.41
CA VAL A 138 -13.78 -16.07 -11.51
C VAL A 138 -12.56 -15.63 -12.34
N PRO A 139 -12.52 -15.90 -13.66
CA PRO A 139 -11.45 -15.41 -14.49
C PRO A 139 -11.36 -13.89 -14.32
N VAL A 140 -10.25 -13.40 -13.77
CA VAL A 140 -9.98 -11.95 -13.62
C VAL A 140 -10.17 -11.19 -14.95
N THR A 141 -10.06 -11.91 -16.07
CA THR A 141 -10.36 -11.45 -17.43
C THR A 141 -11.83 -11.05 -17.66
N LEU A 142 -12.81 -11.63 -16.97
CA LEU A 142 -14.24 -11.28 -17.07
C LEU A 142 -14.65 -10.11 -16.16
N LEU A 143 -13.81 -9.76 -15.18
CA LEU A 143 -14.07 -8.73 -14.17
C LEU A 143 -13.38 -7.41 -14.47
N MET A 144 -12.60 -7.35 -15.56
CA MET A 144 -12.20 -6.07 -16.13
C MET A 144 -13.46 -5.35 -16.60
N PRO A 145 -13.66 -4.08 -16.25
CA PRO A 145 -14.71 -3.30 -16.88
C PRO A 145 -14.44 -3.33 -18.38
N SER A 146 -15.38 -3.86 -19.17
CA SER A 146 -15.51 -3.44 -20.56
C SER A 146 -15.82 -1.95 -20.50
N GLY A 147 -14.76 -1.14 -20.51
CA GLY A 147 -14.86 0.29 -20.50
C GLY A 147 -15.51 0.72 -21.79
N ASP A 148 -16.80 1.04 -21.72
CA ASP A 148 -17.49 1.87 -22.69
C ASP A 148 -16.74 3.20 -22.81
N GLY A 149 -15.85 3.25 -23.80
CA GLY A 149 -15.65 4.33 -24.78
C GLY A 149 -15.46 5.80 -24.36
N ARG A 150 -15.63 6.22 -23.12
CA ARG A 150 -15.63 7.65 -22.77
C ARG A 150 -15.02 7.90 -21.39
N GLY A 151 -13.77 8.36 -21.36
CA GLY A 151 -13.26 9.13 -20.22
C GLY A 151 -12.02 8.62 -19.48
N HIS A 152 -11.35 7.56 -19.93
CA HIS A 152 -10.01 7.22 -19.41
C HIS A 152 -8.97 7.43 -20.51
N GLY A 153 -8.11 8.42 -20.29
CA GLY A 153 -7.02 8.78 -21.18
C GLY A 153 -6.27 7.55 -21.66
N LYS A 154 -6.19 7.40 -22.98
CA LYS A 154 -5.57 6.32 -23.74
C LYS A 154 -4.50 5.58 -22.92
N ALA A 155 -4.85 4.39 -22.45
CA ALA A 155 -3.92 3.35 -22.01
C ALA A 155 -3.13 2.81 -23.23
N LYS A 156 -2.37 3.69 -23.88
CA LYS A 156 -1.44 3.32 -24.94
C LYS A 156 -0.04 3.46 -24.36
N ASN A 157 0.56 2.29 -24.10
CA ASN A 157 1.96 2.06 -23.70
C ASN A 157 2.24 2.06 -22.18
N MET A 158 1.86 0.99 -21.49
CA MET A 158 2.50 0.58 -20.23
C MET A 158 3.14 -0.80 -20.41
N VAL A 159 4.18 -0.86 -21.24
CA VAL A 159 5.24 -1.91 -21.26
C VAL A 159 6.53 -1.26 -21.85
N PRO A 160 7.71 -1.86 -21.64
CA PRO A 160 8.87 -1.28 -20.96
C PRO A 160 9.63 -0.26 -21.82
N LEU A 161 9.84 0.96 -21.32
CA LEU A 161 10.82 1.86 -21.93
C LEU A 161 12.23 1.43 -21.50
N LYS A 162 12.84 0.63 -22.38
CA LYS A 162 14.27 0.29 -22.42
C LYS A 162 15.11 1.48 -21.94
N GLY A 163 15.99 1.25 -20.95
CA GLY A 163 16.75 2.24 -20.18
C GLY A 163 17.15 3.48 -20.97
N SER A 164 16.34 4.53 -20.84
CA SER A 164 16.58 5.83 -21.46
C SER A 164 16.23 6.92 -20.48
N ILE A 165 17.14 7.90 -20.34
CA ILE A 165 16.95 9.12 -19.54
C ILE A 165 15.64 9.82 -19.91
N LYS A 166 15.24 9.82 -21.19
CA LYS A 166 13.95 10.39 -21.62
C LYS A 166 12.74 9.62 -21.08
N GLY A 167 12.84 8.29 -20.97
CA GLY A 167 11.82 7.46 -20.34
C GLY A 167 11.71 7.70 -18.83
N PHE A 168 12.86 7.92 -18.17
CA PHE A 168 12.92 8.21 -16.73
C PHE A 168 12.28 9.56 -16.44
N LEU A 169 12.70 10.62 -17.16
CA LEU A 169 12.14 11.95 -16.99
C LEU A 169 10.64 11.99 -17.28
N ARG A 170 10.16 11.24 -18.28
CA ARG A 170 8.73 11.16 -18.59
C ARG A 170 7.95 10.53 -17.43
N GLU A 171 8.44 9.42 -16.88
CA GLU A 171 7.76 8.71 -15.79
C GLU A 171 7.81 9.52 -14.48
N PHE A 172 8.98 10.08 -14.18
CA PHE A 172 9.19 10.97 -13.04
C PHE A 172 8.26 12.19 -13.11
N THR A 173 8.20 12.88 -14.25
CA THR A 173 7.32 14.05 -14.41
C THR A 173 5.84 13.69 -14.37
N HIS A 174 5.46 12.50 -14.85
CA HIS A 174 4.10 11.99 -14.74
C HIS A 174 3.72 11.72 -13.28
N PHE A 175 4.55 10.98 -12.53
CA PHE A 175 4.31 10.72 -11.10
C PHE A 175 4.31 12.00 -10.28
N LEU A 176 5.22 12.93 -10.57
CA LEU A 176 5.28 14.23 -9.91
C LEU A 176 3.98 15.00 -10.16
N ARG A 177 3.56 15.20 -11.42
CA ARG A 177 2.32 15.91 -11.75
C ARG A 177 1.06 15.24 -11.17
N PHE A 178 1.03 13.91 -11.15
CA PHE A 178 -0.09 13.17 -10.58
C PHE A 178 -0.13 13.28 -9.04
N SER A 179 1.02 13.15 -8.37
CA SER A 179 1.08 13.13 -6.90
C SER A 179 1.04 14.54 -6.28
N THR A 180 1.48 15.60 -6.97
CA THR A 180 1.49 16.98 -6.46
C THR A 180 0.12 17.45 -5.94
N PRO A 181 -1.00 17.37 -6.71
CA PRO A 181 -2.29 17.90 -6.24
C PRO A 181 -2.79 17.15 -5.00
N TYR A 182 -2.58 15.84 -4.90
CA TYR A 182 -2.99 15.08 -3.73
C TYR A 182 -2.08 15.32 -2.52
N PHE A 183 -0.79 15.57 -2.74
CA PHE A 183 0.14 15.96 -1.68
C PHE A 183 -0.22 17.34 -1.11
N LEU A 184 -0.56 18.30 -1.97
CA LEU A 184 -1.08 19.61 -1.56
C LEU A 184 -2.40 19.47 -0.79
N LEU A 185 -3.32 18.64 -1.27
CA LEU A 185 -4.57 18.35 -0.56
C LEU A 185 -4.29 17.75 0.82
N ALA A 186 -3.32 16.83 0.94
CA ALA A 186 -2.92 16.25 2.22
C ALA A 186 -2.37 17.31 3.19
N ILE A 187 -1.58 18.27 2.69
CA ILE A 187 -1.11 19.40 3.50
C ILE A 187 -2.30 20.25 3.99
N VAL A 188 -3.27 20.55 3.12
CA VAL A 188 -4.47 21.30 3.50
C VAL A 188 -5.28 20.55 4.56
N ILE A 189 -5.47 19.24 4.39
CA ILE A 189 -6.17 18.39 5.36
C ILE A 189 -5.40 18.33 6.69
N SER A 190 -4.08 18.18 6.67
CA SER A 190 -3.25 18.23 7.89
C SER A 190 -3.44 19.53 8.65
N VAL A 191 -3.41 20.68 7.96
CA VAL A 191 -3.64 21.99 8.58
C VAL A 191 -5.06 22.13 9.13
N ALA A 192 -6.07 21.64 8.39
CA ALA A 192 -7.44 21.64 8.88
C ALA A 192 -7.56 20.79 10.16
N ILE A 193 -6.87 19.66 10.22
CA ILE A 193 -6.93 18.77 11.37
C ILE A 193 -6.22 19.36 12.60
N GLU A 194 -5.08 20.04 12.42
CA GLU A 194 -4.48 20.86 13.49
C GLU A 194 -5.47 21.92 14.03
N MET A 195 -6.31 22.47 13.16
CA MET A 195 -7.26 23.53 13.53
C MET A 195 -8.54 22.98 14.18
N PHE A 196 -9.01 21.81 13.76
CA PHE A 196 -10.30 21.24 14.18
C PHE A 196 -10.20 20.13 15.25
N ILE A 197 -9.06 19.43 15.37
CA ILE A 197 -8.88 18.33 16.32
C ILE A 197 -7.90 18.75 17.42
N PRO A 198 -8.36 18.96 18.67
CA PRO A 198 -7.48 19.31 19.78
C PRO A 198 -6.46 18.19 20.06
N PRO A 199 -5.19 18.52 20.38
CA PRO A 199 -4.20 17.52 20.75
C PRO A 199 -4.64 16.62 21.92
N SER A 200 -5.42 17.15 22.86
CA SER A 200 -5.98 16.37 23.98
C SER A 200 -6.91 15.24 23.54
N VAL A 201 -7.64 15.40 22.42
CA VAL A 201 -8.49 14.34 21.85
C VAL A 201 -7.62 13.26 21.21
N VAL A 202 -6.56 13.68 20.49
CA VAL A 202 -5.60 12.75 19.88
C VAL A 202 -4.88 11.95 20.95
N GLU A 203 -4.39 12.60 22.00
CA GLU A 203 -3.70 11.97 23.11
C GLU A 203 -4.62 11.02 23.90
N GLY A 204 -5.87 11.43 24.17
CA GLY A 204 -6.84 10.58 24.88
C GLY A 204 -7.30 9.34 24.10
N LEU A 205 -7.50 9.45 22.78
CA LEU A 205 -8.00 8.35 21.95
C LEU A 205 -6.88 7.51 21.33
N LEU A 206 -5.82 8.16 20.86
CA LEU A 206 -4.76 7.55 20.06
C LEU A 206 -3.39 7.59 20.74
N GLY A 207 -3.27 8.19 21.92
CA GLY A 207 -2.01 8.28 22.66
C GLY A 207 -1.58 6.99 23.34
N SER A 208 -0.36 7.00 23.89
CA SER A 208 0.26 5.85 24.56
C SER A 208 -0.44 5.46 25.86
N GLY A 209 -1.13 6.40 26.53
CA GLY A 209 -1.92 6.14 27.73
C GLY A 209 -3.18 5.31 27.50
N ASN A 210 -3.63 5.15 26.26
CA ASN A 210 -4.80 4.37 25.92
C ASN A 210 -4.41 3.02 25.28
N PRO A 211 -4.64 1.87 25.95
CA PRO A 211 -4.32 0.56 25.39
C PRO A 211 -5.14 0.24 24.14
N PHE A 212 -6.31 0.86 23.94
CA PHE A 212 -7.14 0.68 22.76
C PHE A 212 -6.75 1.60 21.58
N SER A 213 -5.75 2.47 21.74
CA SER A 213 -5.28 3.38 20.68
C SER A 213 -5.00 2.69 19.35
N VAL A 214 -4.37 1.51 19.40
CA VAL A 214 -4.04 0.68 18.24
C VAL A 214 -5.30 0.19 17.53
N VAL A 215 -6.30 -0.30 18.29
CA VAL A 215 -7.58 -0.78 17.74
C VAL A 215 -8.40 0.37 17.16
N ILE A 216 -8.45 1.51 17.86
CA ILE A 216 -9.14 2.72 17.39
C ILE A 216 -8.51 3.19 16.07
N ALA A 217 -7.18 3.18 15.95
CA ALA A 217 -6.50 3.52 14.70
C ALA A 217 -6.85 2.57 13.56
N ALA A 218 -6.99 1.26 13.82
CA ALA A 218 -7.47 0.31 12.82
C ALA A 218 -8.86 0.69 12.31
N VAL A 219 -9.80 0.96 13.23
CA VAL A 219 -11.18 1.32 12.91
C VAL A 219 -11.25 2.65 12.15
N LEU A 220 -10.51 3.67 12.58
CA LEU A 220 -10.47 4.98 11.93
C LEU A 220 -9.82 4.94 10.55
N SER A 221 -8.91 4.01 10.30
CA SER A 221 -8.26 3.88 8.99
C SER A 221 -9.21 3.45 7.87
N VAL A 222 -10.25 2.67 8.21
CA VAL A 222 -11.22 2.13 7.25
C VAL A 222 -12.02 3.22 6.54
N PRO A 223 -12.71 4.16 7.23
CA PRO A 223 -13.48 5.22 6.57
C PRO A 223 -12.60 6.30 5.94
N LEU A 224 -11.37 6.51 6.44
CA LEU A 224 -10.51 7.58 5.96
C LEU A 224 -9.87 7.26 4.61
N TYR A 225 -9.75 5.98 4.21
CA TYR A 225 -9.21 5.53 2.92
C TYR A 225 -7.86 6.16 2.53
N LEU A 226 -7.08 6.60 3.52
CA LEU A 226 -5.80 7.26 3.30
C LEU A 226 -4.74 6.21 2.97
N CYS A 227 -4.21 6.26 1.74
CA CYS A 227 -3.16 5.36 1.28
C CYS A 227 -2.00 6.11 0.62
N GLY A 228 -0.82 5.48 0.60
CA GLY A 228 0.35 6.01 -0.10
C GLY A 228 1.08 7.10 0.67
N GLY A 229 1.75 7.99 -0.07
CA GLY A 229 2.66 8.98 0.51
C GLY A 229 1.94 10.07 1.29
N ASN A 230 0.70 10.38 0.91
CA ASN A 230 -0.10 11.44 1.52
C ASN A 230 -0.54 11.14 2.95
N THR A 231 -0.59 9.86 3.33
CA THR A 231 -0.89 9.43 4.70
C THR A 231 0.25 9.75 5.65
N ILE A 232 1.49 9.83 5.16
CA ILE A 232 2.69 10.06 5.99
C ILE A 232 2.67 11.42 6.69
N PRO A 233 2.49 12.57 6.01
CA PRO A 233 2.41 13.87 6.67
C PRO A 233 1.18 13.98 7.58
N PHE A 234 0.06 13.35 7.19
CA PHE A 234 -1.14 13.29 8.02
C PHE A 234 -0.87 12.62 9.37
N ILE A 235 -0.35 11.39 9.34
CA ILE A 235 -0.05 10.63 10.57
C ILE A 235 1.11 11.27 11.35
N HIS A 236 2.05 11.94 10.69
CA HIS A 236 3.15 12.61 11.38
C HIS A 236 2.63 13.71 12.30
N GLU A 237 1.63 14.46 11.85
CA GLU A 237 1.04 15.51 12.67
C GLU A 237 0.25 14.96 13.86
N LEU A 238 -0.46 13.84 13.67
CA LEU A 238 -1.12 13.15 14.78
C LEU A 238 -0.10 12.62 15.80
N VAL A 239 1.03 12.08 15.35
CA VAL A 239 2.12 11.62 16.23
C VAL A 239 2.75 12.77 16.99
N ASN A 240 2.94 13.93 16.34
CA ASN A 240 3.37 15.15 17.03
C ASN A 240 2.34 15.67 18.04
N SER A 241 1.06 15.39 17.80
CA SER A 241 -0.05 15.69 18.70
C SER A 241 -0.27 14.63 19.79
N GLY A 242 0.65 13.67 19.94
CA GLY A 242 0.61 12.67 21.01
C GLY A 242 0.15 11.26 20.61
N MET A 243 -0.11 11.00 19.32
CA MET A 243 -0.49 9.65 18.85
C MET A 243 0.64 8.63 19.05
N ASN A 244 0.27 7.46 19.56
CA ASN A 244 1.13 6.30 19.71
C ASN A 244 1.68 5.83 18.35
N ARG A 245 2.99 5.60 18.26
CA ARG A 245 3.65 5.09 17.05
C ARG A 245 3.16 3.69 16.64
N GLY A 246 2.73 2.86 17.58
CA GLY A 246 2.06 1.58 17.30
C GLY A 246 0.72 1.78 16.57
N ALA A 247 -0.08 2.75 17.01
CA ALA A 247 -1.32 3.14 16.35
C ALA A 247 -1.05 3.70 14.94
N ALA A 248 0.03 4.47 14.77
CA ALA A 248 0.46 4.95 13.46
C ALA A 248 0.78 3.80 12.50
N LEU A 249 1.46 2.74 12.98
CA LEU A 249 1.78 1.58 12.16
C LEU A 249 0.52 0.83 11.75
N THR A 250 -0.40 0.61 12.69
CA THR A 250 -1.70 -0.01 12.38
C THR A 250 -2.46 0.78 11.33
N PHE A 251 -2.46 2.10 11.40
CA PHE A 251 -3.08 2.95 10.38
C PHE A 251 -2.44 2.76 9.00
N PHE A 252 -1.10 2.76 8.93
CA PHE A 252 -0.38 2.56 7.66
C PHE A 252 -0.60 1.18 7.03
N ILE A 253 -1.02 0.21 7.83
CA ILE A 253 -1.32 -1.14 7.35
C ILE A 253 -2.81 -1.27 6.97
N ALA A 254 -3.70 -0.94 7.89
CA ALA A 254 -5.14 -1.14 7.73
C ALA A 254 -5.75 -0.20 6.67
N GLY A 255 -5.26 1.03 6.54
CA GLY A 255 -5.78 2.00 5.56
C GLY A 255 -5.65 1.52 4.12
N PRO A 256 -4.43 1.19 3.62
CA PRO A 256 -4.26 0.67 2.27
C PRO A 256 -4.99 -0.66 2.02
N ALA A 257 -5.05 -1.53 3.02
CA ALA A 257 -5.69 -2.84 2.91
C ALA A 257 -7.22 -2.77 2.76
N THR A 258 -7.86 -1.83 3.47
CA THR A 258 -9.32 -1.66 3.50
C THR A 258 -9.85 -0.71 2.43
N LYS A 259 -8.98 -0.23 1.53
CA LYS A 259 -9.38 0.66 0.44
C LYS A 259 -10.45 0.02 -0.44
N ILE A 260 -11.49 0.79 -0.79
CA ILE A 260 -12.61 0.28 -1.59
C ILE A 260 -12.16 -0.36 -2.90
N SER A 261 -11.15 0.21 -3.58
CA SER A 261 -10.61 -0.39 -4.80
C SER A 261 -9.97 -1.77 -4.57
N ASN A 262 -9.33 -1.99 -3.41
CA ASN A 262 -8.77 -3.30 -3.06
C ASN A 262 -9.89 -4.28 -2.70
N ILE A 263 -10.88 -3.83 -1.93
CA ILE A 263 -12.05 -4.62 -1.54
C ILE A 263 -12.85 -5.04 -2.76
N THR A 264 -13.22 -4.12 -3.65
CA THR A 264 -13.98 -4.42 -4.87
C THR A 264 -13.22 -5.41 -5.76
N PHE A 265 -11.92 -5.22 -5.92
CA PHE A 265 -11.11 -6.13 -6.72
C PHE A 265 -11.00 -7.52 -6.09
N LEU A 266 -10.61 -7.62 -4.82
CA LEU A 266 -10.46 -8.91 -4.14
C LEU A 266 -11.81 -9.61 -3.92
N SER A 267 -12.90 -8.88 -3.68
CA SER A 267 -14.24 -9.46 -3.56
C SER A 267 -14.73 -10.05 -4.89
N SER A 268 -14.30 -9.49 -6.03
CA SER A 268 -14.60 -10.07 -7.34
C SER A 268 -13.89 -11.42 -7.57
N ILE A 269 -12.73 -11.64 -6.95
CA ILE A 269 -11.96 -12.89 -7.06
C ILE A 269 -12.40 -13.90 -5.98
N LEU A 270 -12.46 -13.45 -4.73
CA LEU A 270 -12.65 -14.30 -3.55
C LEU A 270 -14.13 -14.48 -3.16
N GLY A 271 -15.03 -13.71 -3.79
CA GLY A 271 -16.41 -13.57 -3.36
C GLY A 271 -16.55 -12.82 -2.03
N VAL A 272 -17.80 -12.53 -1.65
CA VAL A 272 -18.15 -11.78 -0.43
C VAL A 272 -17.72 -12.47 0.86
N ARG A 273 -17.65 -13.81 0.88
CA ARG A 273 -17.20 -14.58 2.05
C ARG A 273 -15.68 -14.61 2.17
N GLY A 274 -14.96 -14.66 1.05
CA GLY A 274 -13.50 -14.65 1.07
C GLY A 274 -12.94 -13.27 1.42
N ILE A 275 -13.58 -12.18 0.95
CA ILE A 275 -13.17 -10.82 1.29
C ILE A 275 -13.38 -10.48 2.77
N SER A 276 -14.47 -10.95 3.39
CA SER A 276 -14.71 -10.70 4.81
C SER A 276 -13.64 -11.37 5.67
N PHE A 277 -13.26 -12.61 5.34
CA PHE A 277 -12.17 -13.33 5.99
C PHE A 277 -10.81 -12.62 5.78
N PHE A 278 -10.53 -12.17 4.56
CA PHE A 278 -9.33 -11.39 4.25
C PHE A 278 -9.24 -10.09 5.07
N LEU A 279 -10.33 -9.33 5.15
CA LEU A 279 -10.39 -8.09 5.93
C LEU A 279 -10.20 -8.37 7.42
N ALA A 280 -10.87 -9.40 7.97
CA ALA A 280 -10.73 -9.78 9.37
C ALA A 280 -9.28 -10.12 9.72
N ILE A 281 -8.60 -10.90 8.87
CA ILE A 281 -7.19 -11.27 9.09
C ILE A 281 -6.28 -10.07 8.96
N THR A 282 -6.49 -9.23 7.95
CA THR A 282 -5.61 -8.09 7.70
C THR A 282 -5.73 -7.05 8.81
N LEU A 283 -6.95 -6.76 9.29
CA LEU A 283 -7.18 -5.87 10.43
C LEU A 283 -6.60 -6.46 11.71
N SER A 284 -6.80 -7.76 11.98
CA SER A 284 -6.22 -8.42 13.15
C SER A 284 -4.69 -8.36 13.12
N ALA A 285 -4.08 -8.66 11.97
CA ALA A 285 -2.64 -8.58 11.78
C ALA A 285 -2.14 -7.13 11.89
N ALA A 286 -2.87 -6.13 11.39
CA ALA A 286 -2.51 -4.72 11.56
C ALA A 286 -2.49 -4.29 13.04
N VAL A 287 -3.44 -4.79 13.84
CA VAL A 287 -3.50 -4.55 15.28
C VAL A 287 -2.35 -5.26 15.99
N ILE A 288 -2.09 -6.53 15.68
CA ILE A 288 -0.98 -7.31 16.25
C ILE A 288 0.36 -6.62 15.95
N MET A 289 0.60 -6.22 14.70
CA MET A 289 1.83 -5.53 14.30
C MET A 289 1.95 -4.16 14.97
N GLY A 290 0.85 -3.44 15.16
CA GLY A 290 0.84 -2.17 15.87
C GLY A 290 1.20 -2.30 17.35
N TYR A 291 0.62 -3.27 18.06
CA TYR A 291 1.00 -3.57 19.44
C TYR A 291 2.44 -4.06 19.54
N TRP A 292 2.88 -4.92 18.63
CA TRP A 292 4.26 -5.41 18.57
C TRP A 292 5.25 -4.25 18.43
N TYR A 293 4.99 -3.33 17.49
CA TYR A 293 5.83 -2.17 17.28
C TYR A 293 5.78 -1.17 18.44
N GLY A 294 4.59 -0.95 19.00
CA GLY A 294 4.40 -0.13 20.20
C GLY A 294 5.20 -0.66 21.39
N PHE A 295 5.19 -1.98 21.60
CA PHE A 295 5.91 -2.61 22.71
C PHE A 295 7.44 -2.51 22.58
N ILE A 296 7.97 -2.56 21.34
CA ILE A 296 9.41 -2.45 21.08
C ILE A 296 9.93 -1.02 21.28
N ILE A 297 9.12 0.00 20.97
CA ILE A 297 9.55 1.42 21.03
C ILE A 297 9.23 2.11 22.34
N VAL A 298 8.22 1.65 23.09
CA VAL A 298 7.90 2.19 24.42
C VAL A 298 8.91 1.71 25.48
N ARG A 299 9.91 0.90 25.09
CA ARG A 299 11.09 0.57 25.90
C ARG A 299 12.31 1.40 25.53
#